data_AF-A0A3B0T110-F1
#
_entry.id   AF-A0A3B0T110-F1
#
_cell.length_a   1.000
_cell.length_b   1.000
_cell.length_c   1.000
_cell.angle_alpha   90.00
_cell.angle_beta   90.00
_cell.angle_gamma   90.00
#
_symmetry.space_group_name_H-M   'P 1'
#
loop_
_entity.id
_entity.type
_entity.pdbx_description
1 polymer ?
#
loop_
_entity_poly.entity_id
_entity_poly.type
_entity_poly.pdbx_seq_one_letter_code
_entity_poly.pdbx_strand_id
1 'polypeptide(L)'
;MFAIADNTFCRACYARMPDGARQCAACGDQRIVSHPELFALTIAHLDCDAFYAAIEKRDDPGLEHKPVIVGGGVRGVVATCCYVARTYGIKSAMPMFRALKACPDAVVIKPNMAKYVAVGRALREMMRDLTPMVEPLSIDEAFMDLTGTERLHGGPPAITLA
;
A
#
# COMPACT_ATOMS: atom_id res chain seq x y z
N MET A 1 -6.79 13.24 -37.06
CA MET A 1 -7.07 14.17 -35.94
C MET A 1 -7.05 13.32 -34.67
N PHE A 2 -5.86 13.14 -34.07
CA PHE A 2 -5.75 12.38 -32.83
C PHE A 2 -6.35 13.26 -31.73
N ALA A 3 -7.46 12.81 -31.15
CA ALA A 3 -7.94 13.44 -29.92
C ALA A 3 -6.80 13.38 -28.91
N ILE A 4 -6.42 14.52 -28.35
CA ILE A 4 -5.57 14.54 -27.16
C ILE A 4 -6.40 13.80 -26.12
N ALA A 5 -6.06 12.54 -25.88
CA ALA A 5 -6.71 11.76 -24.85
C ALA A 5 -6.24 12.40 -23.55
N ASP A 6 -7.09 13.25 -22.96
CA ASP A 6 -6.88 13.80 -21.63
C ASP A 6 -6.58 12.63 -20.70
N ASN A 7 -5.30 12.47 -20.31
CA ASN A 7 -4.76 11.35 -19.54
C ASN A 7 -4.42 11.83 -18.13
N THR A 8 -5.36 12.58 -17.58
CA THR A 8 -5.25 13.23 -16.29
C THR A 8 -6.56 13.06 -15.52
N PHE A 9 -6.47 12.74 -14.23
CA PHE A 9 -7.64 12.70 -13.34
C PHE A 9 -7.33 13.21 -11.93
N CYS A 10 -8.38 13.60 -11.21
CA CYS A 10 -8.29 13.98 -9.80
C CYS A 10 -8.40 12.75 -8.88
N ARG A 11 -7.45 12.53 -7.98
CA ARG A 11 -7.52 11.41 -7.01
C ARG A 11 -8.66 11.52 -5.99
N ALA A 12 -9.21 12.72 -5.79
CA ALA A 12 -10.22 12.93 -4.78
C ALA A 12 -11.64 12.61 -5.26
N CYS A 13 -11.97 12.95 -6.51
CA CYS A 13 -13.31 12.76 -7.07
C CYS A 13 -13.34 11.99 -8.39
N TYR A 14 -12.18 11.54 -8.86
CA TYR A 14 -12.00 10.76 -10.09
C TYR A 14 -12.40 11.48 -11.38
N ALA A 15 -12.69 12.79 -11.32
CA ALA A 15 -12.98 13.59 -12.50
C ALA A 15 -11.78 13.62 -13.45
N ARG A 16 -12.03 13.30 -14.73
CA ARG A 16 -11.05 13.47 -15.81
C ARG A 16 -10.88 14.95 -16.12
N MET A 17 -9.65 15.35 -16.39
CA MET A 17 -9.25 16.74 -16.57
C MET A 17 -8.32 16.84 -17.78
N PRO A 18 -8.26 18.02 -18.42
CA PRO A 18 -7.23 18.28 -19.43
C PRO A 18 -5.82 18.11 -18.85
N ASP A 19 -4.90 17.67 -19.70
CA ASP A 19 -3.50 17.55 -19.32
C ASP A 19 -2.92 18.92 -18.90
N GLY A 20 -2.04 18.89 -17.89
CA GLY A 20 -1.47 20.11 -17.30
C GLY A 20 -2.35 20.82 -16.26
N ALA A 21 -3.54 20.29 -15.95
CA ALA A 21 -4.36 20.80 -14.85
C ALA A 21 -3.59 20.73 -13.52
N ARG A 22 -3.53 21.85 -12.79
CA ARG A 22 -2.92 21.95 -11.45
C ARG A 22 -3.92 21.81 -10.31
N GLN A 23 -5.21 21.86 -10.62
CA GLN A 23 -6.30 21.80 -9.67
C GLN A 23 -7.53 21.21 -10.36
N CYS A 24 -8.31 20.42 -9.64
CA CYS A 24 -9.54 19.83 -10.17
C CYS A 24 -10.62 20.91 -10.31
N ALA A 25 -11.19 21.06 -11.51
CA ALA A 25 -12.30 22.00 -11.73
C ALA A 25 -13.61 21.56 -11.07
N ALA A 26 -13.75 20.28 -10.72
CA ALA A 26 -14.97 19.74 -10.10
C ALA A 26 -14.99 19.90 -8.57
N CYS A 27 -13.85 19.67 -7.89
CA CYS A 27 -13.81 19.68 -6.42
C CYS A 27 -12.74 20.59 -5.81
N GLY A 28 -11.89 21.23 -6.62
CA GLY A 28 -10.83 22.12 -6.14
C GLY A 28 -9.60 21.42 -5.54
N ASP A 29 -9.55 20.10 -5.50
CA ASP A 29 -8.39 19.36 -4.97
C ASP A 29 -7.16 19.47 -5.88
N GLN A 30 -5.96 19.40 -5.30
CA GLN A 30 -4.68 19.53 -5.99
C GLN A 30 -4.00 18.17 -6.28
N ARG A 31 -4.56 17.05 -5.80
CA ARG A 31 -4.07 15.69 -6.05
C ARG A 31 -4.43 15.25 -7.46
N ILE A 32 -3.71 15.79 -8.43
CA ILE A 32 -3.87 15.49 -9.86
C ILE A 32 -2.82 14.44 -10.27
N VAL A 33 -3.28 13.41 -10.96
CA VAL A 33 -2.42 12.37 -11.55
C VAL A 33 -2.49 12.50 -13.05
N SER A 34 -1.33 12.54 -13.71
CA SER A 34 -1.20 12.68 -15.15
C SER A 34 -0.03 11.82 -15.65
N HIS A 35 -0.24 11.11 -16.74
CA HIS A 35 0.81 10.40 -17.47
C HIS A 35 0.37 10.20 -18.92
N PRO A 36 1.25 10.31 -19.94
CA PRO A 36 0.85 10.13 -21.34
C PRO A 36 0.17 8.80 -21.66
N GLU A 37 0.41 7.79 -20.83
CA GLU A 37 -0.15 6.43 -20.96
C GLU A 37 -1.08 6.07 -19.80
N LEU A 38 -1.51 7.02 -18.96
CA LEU A 38 -2.17 6.76 -17.67
C LEU A 38 -3.32 5.75 -17.76
N PHE A 39 -4.15 5.87 -18.79
CA PHE A 39 -5.31 5.00 -18.99
C PHE A 39 -5.03 3.75 -19.84
N ALA A 40 -3.79 3.58 -20.30
CA ALA A 40 -3.29 2.37 -20.95
C ALA A 40 -2.42 1.51 -20.02
N LEU A 41 -2.03 2.01 -18.82
CA LEU A 41 -1.32 1.24 -17.82
C LEU A 41 -2.26 0.21 -17.17
N THR A 42 -1.99 -1.08 -17.42
CA THR A 42 -2.84 -2.20 -16.96
C THR A 42 -2.20 -3.07 -15.89
N ILE A 43 -0.88 -3.00 -15.71
CA ILE A 43 -0.18 -3.76 -14.67
C ILE A 43 -0.14 -2.94 -13.38
N ALA A 44 -0.70 -3.51 -12.32
CA ALA A 44 -0.67 -2.94 -10.99
C ALA A 44 0.26 -3.72 -10.08
N HIS A 45 1.03 -3.00 -9.27
CA HIS A 45 1.79 -3.55 -8.15
C HIS A 45 1.11 -3.13 -6.85
N LEU A 46 0.73 -4.10 -6.03
CA LEU A 46 0.16 -3.87 -4.70
C LEU A 46 1.16 -4.33 -3.65
N ASP A 47 1.43 -3.47 -2.67
CA ASP A 47 2.31 -3.71 -1.51
C ASP A 47 1.59 -3.14 -0.27
N CYS A 48 1.51 -3.91 0.82
CA CYS A 48 0.81 -3.49 2.02
C CYS A 48 1.73 -2.74 2.99
N ASP A 49 1.31 -1.53 3.36
CA ASP A 49 2.07 -0.68 4.28
C ASP A 49 2.34 -1.33 5.64
N ALA A 50 3.63 -1.49 5.97
CA ALA A 50 4.10 -1.99 7.26
C ALA A 50 3.35 -3.25 7.75
N PHE A 51 3.10 -4.19 6.82
CA PHE A 51 2.09 -5.25 6.92
C PHE A 51 1.89 -5.87 8.31
N TYR A 52 2.91 -6.49 8.91
CA TYR A 52 2.73 -7.13 10.22
C TYR A 52 2.39 -6.14 11.33
N ALA A 53 3.04 -4.98 11.37
CA ALA A 53 2.78 -3.97 12.39
C ALA A 53 1.40 -3.32 12.21
N ALA A 54 0.93 -3.16 10.96
CA ALA A 54 -0.42 -2.70 10.67
C ALA A 54 -1.48 -3.68 11.17
N ILE A 55 -1.27 -4.99 10.98
CA ILE A 55 -2.17 -6.03 11.52
C ILE A 55 -2.20 -5.98 13.04
N GLU A 56 -1.06 -5.87 13.72
CA GLU A 56 -1.05 -5.78 15.18
C GLU A 56 -1.79 -4.53 15.70
N LYS A 57 -1.60 -3.38 15.06
CA LYS A 57 -2.30 -2.14 15.43
C LYS A 57 -3.81 -2.18 15.16
N ARG A 58 -4.23 -2.84 14.08
CA ARG A 58 -5.65 -3.07 13.78
C ARG A 58 -6.33 -3.88 14.88
N ASP A 59 -5.65 -4.91 15.37
CA ASP A 59 -6.23 -5.87 16.32
C ASP A 59 -6.15 -5.40 17.79
N ASP A 60 -5.28 -4.42 18.10
CA ASP A 60 -5.16 -3.81 19.42
C ASP A 60 -5.16 -2.27 19.33
N PRO A 61 -6.31 -1.61 19.61
CA PRO A 61 -6.42 -0.15 19.64
C PRO A 61 -5.43 0.53 20.60
N GLY A 62 -4.98 -0.17 21.64
CA GLY A 62 -3.97 0.32 22.59
C GLY A 62 -2.59 0.54 21.96
N LEU A 63 -2.38 0.12 20.71
CA LEU A 63 -1.14 0.30 19.95
C LEU A 63 -1.18 1.45 18.93
N GLU A 64 -2.35 2.07 18.69
CA GLU A 64 -2.57 3.02 17.59
C GLU A 64 -1.49 4.11 17.52
N HIS A 65 -1.22 4.77 18.65
CA HIS A 65 -0.23 5.86 18.74
C HIS A 65 1.13 5.43 19.26
N LYS A 66 1.36 4.12 19.49
CA LYS A 66 2.63 3.62 20.04
C LYS A 66 3.65 3.30 18.95
N PRO A 67 4.96 3.45 19.22
CA PRO A 67 6.01 2.89 18.37
C PRO A 67 6.01 1.36 18.51
N VAL A 68 5.55 0.67 17.47
CA VAL A 68 5.44 -0.80 17.42
C VAL A 68 6.51 -1.40 16.52
N ILE A 69 7.20 -2.42 17.03
CA ILE A 69 8.19 -3.21 16.33
C ILE A 69 7.72 -4.67 16.32
N VAL A 70 7.65 -5.28 15.14
CA VAL A 70 7.50 -6.72 15.02
C VAL A 70 8.88 -7.33 14.76
N GLY A 71 9.33 -8.22 15.64
CA GLY A 71 10.67 -8.80 15.56
C GLY A 71 11.11 -9.44 16.87
N GLY A 72 12.41 -9.67 17.02
CA GLY A 72 12.98 -10.25 18.23
C GLY A 72 13.75 -11.55 17.99
N GLY A 73 14.06 -12.26 19.08
CA GLY A 73 14.94 -13.43 19.10
C GLY A 73 16.37 -13.11 19.59
N VAL A 74 17.15 -14.15 19.87
CA VAL A 74 18.56 -14.00 20.27
C VAL A 74 19.36 -13.50 19.06
N ARG A 75 19.92 -12.29 19.16
CA ARG A 75 20.53 -11.55 18.01
C ARG A 75 19.55 -11.28 16.86
N GLY A 76 18.27 -11.12 17.18
CA GLY A 76 17.23 -10.85 16.20
C GLY A 76 17.33 -9.48 15.52
N VAL A 77 16.55 -9.34 14.46
CA VAL A 77 16.35 -8.09 13.70
C VAL A 77 14.89 -7.66 13.75
N VAL A 78 14.64 -6.39 13.42
CA VAL A 78 13.30 -5.87 13.14
C VAL A 78 12.79 -6.52 11.86
N ALA A 79 11.70 -7.29 11.95
CA ALA A 79 11.03 -7.83 10.76
C ALA A 79 10.29 -6.70 10.02
N THR A 80 9.51 -5.91 10.76
CA THR A 80 8.92 -4.66 10.30
C THR A 80 8.58 -3.76 11.48
N CYS A 81 8.27 -2.50 11.24
CA CYS A 81 7.84 -1.55 12.26
C CYS A 81 6.86 -0.53 11.69
N CYS A 82 5.97 -0.02 12.55
CA CYS A 82 4.98 0.97 12.14
C CYS A 82 5.63 2.34 11.87
N TYR A 83 4.93 3.23 11.16
CA TYR A 83 5.43 4.58 10.86
C TYR A 83 5.87 5.37 12.11
N VAL A 84 5.15 5.25 13.23
CA VAL A 84 5.54 5.89 14.50
C VAL A 84 6.92 5.42 14.98
N ALA A 85 7.29 4.15 14.78
CA ALA A 85 8.65 3.68 15.12
C ALA A 85 9.68 4.17 14.09
N ARG A 86 9.29 4.29 12.81
CA ARG A 86 10.17 4.79 11.73
C ARG A 86 10.62 6.23 11.96
N THR A 87 9.84 7.08 12.65
CA THR A 87 10.26 8.45 13.01
C THR A 87 11.46 8.47 13.96
N TYR A 88 11.73 7.39 14.69
CA TYR A 88 12.92 7.21 15.53
C TYR A 88 14.11 6.63 14.76
N GLY A 89 14.02 6.50 13.42
CA GLY A 89 15.07 5.94 12.57
C GLY A 89 15.13 4.40 12.56
N ILE A 90 14.12 3.74 13.13
CA ILE A 90 14.00 2.28 13.11
C ILE A 90 13.57 1.82 11.72
N LYS A 91 14.19 0.76 11.21
CA LYS A 91 13.92 0.21 9.88
C LYS A 91 13.94 -1.32 9.91
N SER A 92 13.30 -1.94 8.91
CA SER A 92 13.38 -3.38 8.70
C SER A 92 14.83 -3.84 8.57
N ALA A 93 15.11 -5.07 8.99
CA ALA A 93 16.44 -5.68 9.10
C ALA A 93 17.41 -4.98 10.08
N MET A 94 17.01 -3.91 10.79
CA MET A 94 17.83 -3.31 11.85
C MET A 94 18.02 -4.30 13.00
N PRO A 95 19.24 -4.48 13.54
CA PRO A 95 19.45 -5.28 14.76
C PRO A 95 18.61 -4.76 15.93
N MET A 96 17.94 -5.66 16.66
CA MET A 96 17.00 -5.27 17.73
C MET A 96 17.63 -4.38 18.80
N PHE A 97 18.89 -4.61 19.16
CA PHE A 97 19.58 -3.77 20.14
C PHE A 97 19.75 -2.31 19.67
N ARG A 98 19.92 -2.07 18.36
CA ARG A 98 19.98 -0.71 17.81
C ARG A 98 18.60 -0.07 17.80
N ALA A 99 17.58 -0.84 17.43
CA ALA A 99 16.20 -0.37 17.41
C ALA A 99 15.73 0.06 18.83
N LEU A 100 15.97 -0.78 19.83
CA LEU A 100 15.65 -0.46 21.23
C LEU A 100 16.50 0.66 21.82
N LYS A 101 17.75 0.82 21.35
CA LYS A 101 18.55 2.00 21.70
C LYS A 101 17.97 3.30 21.10
N ALA A 102 17.42 3.22 19.88
CA ALA A 102 16.82 4.37 19.20
C ALA A 102 15.45 4.75 19.77
N CYS A 103 14.65 3.77 20.22
CA CYS A 103 13.37 3.99 20.89
C CYS A 103 13.21 3.00 22.06
N PRO A 104 13.63 3.37 23.28
CA PRO A 104 13.52 2.51 24.45
C PRO A 104 12.08 2.14 24.83
N ASP A 105 11.13 3.03 24.52
CA ASP A 105 9.70 2.86 24.82
C ASP A 105 8.94 2.07 23.75
N ALA A 106 9.65 1.51 22.75
CA ALA A 106 9.02 0.74 21.69
C ALA A 106 8.36 -0.55 22.21
N VAL A 107 7.12 -0.77 21.78
CA VAL A 107 6.41 -2.03 22.03
C VAL A 107 6.93 -3.08 21.05
N VAL A 108 7.57 -4.12 21.57
CA VAL A 108 8.08 -5.23 20.76
C VAL A 108 7.12 -6.40 20.79
N ILE A 109 6.68 -6.82 19.61
CA ILE A 109 5.77 -7.95 19.41
C ILE A 109 6.53 -9.07 18.69
N LYS A 110 6.41 -10.30 19.22
CA LYS A 110 6.96 -11.48 18.55
C LYS A 110 6.12 -11.78 17.30
N PRO A 111 6.75 -12.08 16.14
CA PRO A 111 6.00 -12.38 14.92
C PRO A 111 5.04 -13.56 15.09
N ASN A 112 3.79 -13.38 14.66
CA ASN A 112 2.80 -14.45 14.54
C ASN A 112 2.55 -14.78 13.05
N MET A 113 3.38 -15.66 12.48
CA MET A 113 3.32 -15.96 11.04
C MET A 113 2.00 -16.58 10.61
N ALA A 114 1.36 -17.41 11.44
CA ALA A 114 0.07 -18.01 11.10
C ALA A 114 -1.02 -16.93 10.94
N LYS A 115 -1.05 -15.95 11.85
CA LYS A 115 -1.94 -14.78 11.78
C LYS A 115 -1.68 -13.97 10.50
N TYR A 116 -0.42 -13.65 10.20
CA TYR A 116 -0.10 -12.84 9.02
C TYR A 116 -0.45 -13.57 7.72
N VAL A 117 -0.19 -14.88 7.63
CA VAL A 117 -0.51 -15.70 6.45
C VAL A 117 -2.01 -15.73 6.20
N ALA A 118 -2.82 -15.85 7.26
CA ALA A 118 -4.28 -15.80 7.11
C ALA A 118 -4.76 -14.46 6.53
N VAL A 119 -4.21 -13.34 7.00
CA VAL A 119 -4.53 -12.00 6.47
C VAL A 119 -4.04 -11.85 5.02
N GLY A 120 -2.82 -12.31 4.70
CA GLY A 120 -2.28 -12.26 3.34
C GLY A 120 -3.13 -13.06 2.34
N ARG A 121 -3.67 -14.22 2.76
CA ARG A 121 -4.62 -14.99 1.94
C ARG A 121 -5.93 -14.23 1.70
N ALA A 122 -6.47 -13.57 2.71
CA ALA A 122 -7.68 -12.75 2.55
C ALA A 122 -7.45 -11.59 1.58
N LEU A 123 -6.30 -10.90 1.68
CA LEU A 123 -5.89 -9.87 0.71
C LEU A 123 -5.76 -10.44 -0.71
N ARG A 124 -5.21 -11.65 -0.83
CA ARG A 124 -5.08 -12.32 -2.11
C ARG A 124 -6.43 -12.67 -2.76
N GLU A 125 -7.45 -13.02 -1.98
CA GLU A 125 -8.81 -13.19 -2.52
C GLU A 125 -9.37 -11.86 -3.02
N MET A 126 -9.22 -10.77 -2.26
CA MET A 126 -9.67 -9.44 -2.73
C MET A 126 -8.95 -9.00 -4.01
N MET A 127 -7.68 -9.35 -4.20
CA MET A 127 -6.97 -9.14 -5.48
C MET A 127 -7.61 -9.95 -6.61
N ARG A 128 -7.98 -11.21 -6.35
CA ARG A 128 -8.62 -12.09 -7.35
C ARG A 128 -10.01 -11.63 -7.76
N ASP A 129 -10.71 -10.92 -6.88
CA ASP A 129 -12.00 -10.30 -7.20
C ASP A 129 -11.85 -9.19 -8.27
N LEU A 130 -10.66 -8.57 -8.39
CA LEU A 130 -10.38 -7.57 -9.42
C LEU A 130 -9.94 -8.20 -10.75
N THR A 131 -9.11 -9.25 -10.69
CA THR A 131 -8.61 -9.97 -11.87
C THR A 131 -8.14 -11.37 -11.48
N PRO A 132 -8.36 -12.41 -12.31
CA PRO A 132 -7.77 -13.72 -12.07
C PRO A 132 -6.24 -13.74 -12.27
N MET A 133 -5.67 -12.75 -12.95
CA MET A 133 -4.26 -12.67 -13.30
C MET A 133 -3.45 -12.01 -12.17
N VAL A 134 -3.17 -12.79 -11.13
CA VAL A 134 -2.45 -12.35 -9.94
C VAL A 134 -1.17 -13.15 -9.75
N GLU A 135 -0.02 -12.47 -9.67
CA GLU A 135 1.28 -13.06 -9.42
C GLU A 135 1.81 -12.63 -8.03
N PRO A 136 1.82 -13.53 -7.03
CA PRO A 136 2.40 -13.25 -5.71
C PRO A 136 3.93 -13.11 -5.75
N LEU A 137 4.45 -12.05 -5.14
CA LEU A 137 5.88 -11.92 -4.82
C LEU A 137 6.17 -12.31 -3.37
N SER A 138 5.29 -11.90 -2.46
CA SER A 138 5.38 -12.17 -1.03
C SER A 138 3.99 -12.37 -0.42
N ILE A 139 3.94 -12.40 0.91
CA ILE A 139 2.69 -12.49 1.68
C ILE A 139 1.79 -11.25 1.54
N ASP A 140 2.38 -10.08 1.29
CA ASP A 140 1.76 -8.77 1.22
C ASP A 140 1.92 -8.07 -0.13
N GLU A 141 2.69 -8.65 -1.05
CA GLU A 141 2.99 -8.06 -2.36
C GLU A 141 2.51 -8.92 -3.54
N ALA A 142 2.06 -8.24 -4.60
CA ALA A 142 1.52 -8.86 -5.79
C ALA A 142 1.64 -7.96 -7.04
N PHE A 143 1.89 -8.59 -8.18
CA PHE A 143 1.48 -8.01 -9.46
C PHE A 143 0.07 -8.48 -9.83
N MET A 144 -0.70 -7.59 -10.46
CA MET A 144 -2.02 -7.86 -11.01
C MET A 144 -2.09 -7.33 -12.44
N ASP A 145 -2.53 -8.16 -13.38
CA ASP A 145 -2.83 -7.73 -14.75
C ASP A 145 -4.32 -7.42 -14.89
N LEU A 146 -4.63 -6.14 -15.11
CA LEU A 146 -6.00 -5.62 -15.24
C LEU A 146 -6.38 -5.35 -16.70
N THR A 147 -5.64 -5.90 -17.67
CA THR A 147 -5.93 -5.74 -19.10
C THR A 147 -7.35 -6.20 -19.43
N GLY A 148 -8.15 -5.31 -20.03
CA GLY A 148 -9.51 -5.63 -20.47
C GLY A 148 -10.57 -5.62 -19.35
N THR A 149 -10.22 -5.19 -18.14
CA THR A 149 -11.14 -5.15 -16.99
C THR A 149 -11.97 -3.87 -16.91
N GLU A 150 -11.81 -2.93 -17.84
CA GLU A 150 -12.36 -1.57 -17.74
C GLU A 150 -13.89 -1.56 -17.71
N ARG A 151 -14.52 -2.41 -18.52
CA ARG A 151 -15.99 -2.52 -18.54
C ARG A 151 -16.54 -3.14 -17.27
N LEU A 152 -15.81 -4.07 -16.66
CA LEU A 152 -16.20 -4.72 -15.40
C LEU A 152 -16.14 -3.72 -14.25
N HIS A 153 -15.08 -2.92 -14.21
CA HIS A 153 -14.81 -1.98 -13.11
C HIS A 153 -15.35 -0.56 -13.36
N GLY A 154 -15.90 -0.29 -14.54
CA GLY A 154 -16.47 1.01 -14.90
C GLY A 154 -15.43 2.11 -15.19
N GLY A 155 -14.15 1.75 -15.35
CA GLY A 155 -13.06 2.70 -15.57
C GLY A 155 -11.72 2.02 -15.84
N PRO A 156 -10.71 2.79 -16.30
CA PRO A 156 -9.36 2.28 -16.51
C PRO A 156 -8.71 1.86 -15.18
N PRO A 157 -7.74 0.93 -15.19
CA PRO A 157 -7.08 0.44 -13.98
C PRO A 157 -6.53 1.53 -13.07
N ALA A 158 -5.97 2.59 -13.65
CA ALA A 158 -5.45 3.74 -12.91
C ALA A 158 -6.50 4.50 -12.10
N ILE A 159 -7.79 4.42 -12.44
CA ILE A 159 -8.91 5.00 -11.66
C ILE A 159 -9.45 3.97 -10.68
N THR A 160 -9.61 2.71 -11.11
CA THR A 160 -10.12 1.62 -10.27
C THR A 160 -9.30 1.40 -9.00
N LEU A 161 -7.98 1.67 -9.06
CA LEU A 161 -7.04 1.48 -7.95
C LEU A 161 -6.68 2.76 -7.17
N ALA A 162 -7.29 3.91 -7.48
CA ALA A 162 -6.81 5.24 -7.05
C ALA A 162 -7.21 5.70 -5.66
#